data_AF-A0A7V9F262-F1
#
_entry.id   AF-A0A7V9F262-F1
#
_cell.length_a   1.000
_cell.length_b   1.000
_cell.length_c   1.000
_cell.angle_alpha   90.00
_cell.angle_beta   90.00
_cell.angle_gamma   90.00
#
_symmetry.space_group_name_H-M   'P 1'
#
loop_
_entity.id
_entity.type
_entity.pdbx_description
1 polymer ?
#
loop_
_entity_poly.entity_id
_entity_poly.type
_entity_poly.pdbx_seq_one_letter_code
_entity_poly.pdbx_strand_id
1 'polypeptide(L)'
;MRRIALTLLAAAFALTLLPGPWGDERVSDLFLYRTNAAAFLAGLLPYRDVGFEYPPLAAPLMALAGLPGTGEGAYRLSFAALALALAAAVVLLTGSLAARTGG
;
A
#
# COMPACT_ATOMS: atom_id res chain seq x y z
N MET A 1 23.62 3.21 8.45
CA MET A 1 22.73 2.04 8.32
C MET A 1 21.33 2.37 7.80
N ARG A 2 20.58 3.33 8.38
CA ARG A 2 19.21 3.67 7.92
C ARG A 2 19.08 4.00 6.43
N ARG A 3 20.00 4.80 5.87
CA ARG A 3 20.00 5.13 4.43
C ARG A 3 20.16 3.89 3.56
N ILE A 4 21.09 3.00 3.90
CA ILE A 4 21.30 1.72 3.18
C ILE A 4 20.05 0.86 3.25
N ALA A 5 19.43 0.74 4.44
CA ALA A 5 18.20 -0.04 4.60
C ALA A 5 17.05 0.52 3.74
N LEU A 6 16.88 1.84 3.67
CA LEU A 6 15.88 2.47 2.80
C LEU A 6 16.18 2.25 1.30
N THR A 7 17.44 2.36 0.89
CA THR A 7 17.84 2.07 -0.50
C THR A 7 17.56 0.62 -0.86
N LEU A 8 17.91 -0.32 0.01
CA LEU A 8 17.65 -1.74 -0.19
C LEU A 8 16.15 -2.04 -0.23
N LEU A 9 15.36 -1.41 0.64
CA LEU A 9 13.91 -1.52 0.62
C LEU A 9 13.33 -1.04 -0.72
N ALA A 10 13.70 0.16 -1.17
CA ALA A 10 13.21 0.71 -2.42
C ALA A 10 13.63 -0.14 -3.63
N ALA A 11 14.86 -0.63 -3.65
CA ALA A 11 15.36 -1.52 -4.70
C ALA A 11 14.61 -2.85 -4.71
N ALA A 12 14.44 -3.51 -3.56
CA ALA A 12 13.70 -4.76 -3.45
C ALA A 12 12.22 -4.59 -3.83
N PHE A 13 11.60 -3.47 -3.42
CA PHE A 13 10.22 -3.12 -3.76
C PHE A 13 10.05 -2.95 -5.28
N ALA A 14 10.94 -2.21 -5.94
CA ALA A 14 10.94 -2.05 -7.39
C ALA A 14 11.19 -3.38 -8.12
N LEU A 15 12.13 -4.19 -7.64
CA LEU A 15 12.41 -5.53 -8.18
C LEU A 15 11.23 -6.50 -8.02
N THR A 16 10.32 -6.25 -7.08
CA THR A 16 9.11 -7.08 -6.91
C THR A 16 7.96 -6.58 -7.79
N LEU A 17 7.80 -5.26 -7.94
CA LEU A 17 6.66 -4.68 -8.66
C LEU A 17 6.82 -4.56 -10.17
N LEU A 18 8.06 -4.50 -10.67
CA LEU A 18 8.34 -4.23 -12.08
C LEU A 18 8.42 -5.50 -12.96
N PRO A 19 9.14 -6.56 -12.58
CA PRO A 19 9.23 -7.77 -13.40
C PRO A 19 8.05 -8.72 -13.18
N GLY A 20 7.64 -9.43 -14.23
CA GLY A 20 6.69 -10.55 -14.13
C GLY A 20 7.34 -11.79 -13.48
N PRO A 21 6.56 -12.65 -12.81
CA PRO A 21 5.10 -12.61 -12.70
C PRO A 21 4.56 -11.66 -11.61
N TRP A 22 5.40 -11.19 -10.68
CA TRP A 22 4.96 -10.43 -9.51
C TRP A 22 4.41 -9.03 -9.83
N GLY A 23 4.91 -8.41 -10.91
CA GLY A 23 4.39 -7.15 -11.42
C GLY A 23 3.14 -7.27 -12.29
N ASP A 24 2.60 -8.48 -12.52
CA ASP A 24 1.40 -8.69 -13.32
C ASP A 24 0.13 -8.41 -12.49
N GLU A 25 -0.57 -7.33 -12.82
CA GLU A 25 -1.79 -6.94 -12.12
C GLU A 25 -2.94 -7.93 -12.29
N ARG A 26 -2.93 -8.76 -13.34
CA ARG A 26 -3.96 -9.79 -13.57
C ARG A 26 -3.96 -10.86 -12.47
N VAL A 27 -2.87 -10.95 -11.73
CA VAL A 27 -2.67 -11.89 -10.62
C VAL A 27 -2.90 -11.19 -9.26
N SER A 28 -3.17 -9.88 -9.25
CA SER A 28 -3.26 -9.07 -8.04
C SER A 28 -4.68 -8.66 -7.66
N ASP A 29 -4.92 -8.45 -6.36
CA ASP A 29 -6.18 -7.93 -5.82
C ASP A 29 -6.39 -6.43 -6.06
N LEU A 30 -5.52 -5.75 -6.83
CA LEU A 30 -5.62 -4.31 -7.07
C LEU A 30 -6.95 -3.92 -7.72
N PHE A 31 -7.54 -4.81 -8.52
CA PHE A 31 -8.91 -4.63 -9.05
C PHE A 31 -9.96 -4.51 -7.94
N LEU A 32 -9.89 -5.39 -6.94
CA LEU A 32 -10.81 -5.38 -5.81
C LEU A 32 -10.59 -4.12 -4.97
N TYR A 33 -9.33 -3.77 -4.70
CA TYR A 33 -8.99 -2.59 -3.89
C TYR A 33 -9.44 -1.29 -4.54
N ARG A 34 -9.24 -1.11 -5.86
CA ARG A 34 -9.67 0.10 -6.56
C ARG A 34 -11.20 0.21 -6.66
N THR A 35 -11.89 -0.93 -6.76
CA THR A 35 -13.36 -0.98 -6.77
C THR A 35 -13.92 -0.57 -5.40
N ASN A 36 -13.34 -1.10 -4.32
CA ASN A 36 -13.68 -0.69 -2.95
C ASN A 36 -13.35 0.79 -2.70
N ALA A 37 -12.19 1.28 -3.13
CA ALA A 37 -11.82 2.68 -3.02
C ALA A 37 -12.82 3.60 -3.74
N ALA A 38 -13.27 3.24 -4.94
CA ALA A 38 -14.30 3.99 -5.66
C ALA A 38 -15.62 4.06 -4.89
N ALA A 39 -16.06 2.93 -4.31
CA ALA A 39 -17.26 2.89 -3.47
C ALA A 39 -17.12 3.77 -2.23
N PHE A 40 -15.99 3.69 -1.51
CA PHE A 40 -15.75 4.47 -0.30
C PHE A 40 -15.68 5.96 -0.58
N LEU A 41 -15.02 6.36 -1.68
CA LEU A 41 -14.95 7.76 -2.11
C LEU A 41 -16.30 8.30 -2.62
N ALA A 42 -17.22 7.42 -3.03
CA ALA A 42 -18.61 7.76 -3.31
C ALA A 42 -19.49 7.84 -2.04
N GLY A 43 -18.92 7.63 -0.84
CA GLY A 43 -19.61 7.73 0.44
C GLY A 43 -20.25 6.43 0.94
N LEU A 44 -20.05 5.30 0.25
CA LEU A 44 -20.51 4.00 0.71
C LEU A 44 -19.66 3.51 1.88
N LEU A 45 -20.29 3.05 2.95
CA LEU A 45 -19.59 2.62 4.15
C LEU A 45 -19.14 1.14 4.04
N PRO A 46 -17.88 0.83 4.40
CA PRO A 46 -17.43 -0.56 4.54
C PRO A 46 -18.32 -1.34 5.50
N TYR A 47 -18.55 -2.62 5.23
CA TYR A 47 -19.39 -3.56 6.01
C TYR A 47 -20.90 -3.28 6.01
N ARG A 48 -21.34 -2.03 5.80
CA ARG A 48 -22.77 -1.66 5.72
C ARG A 48 -23.29 -1.68 4.30
N ASP A 49 -22.60 -0.95 3.42
CA ASP A 49 -23.04 -0.73 2.03
C ASP A 49 -22.19 -1.52 1.03
N VAL A 50 -20.97 -1.89 1.45
CA VAL A 50 -20.00 -2.69 0.68
C VAL A 50 -19.67 -3.95 1.47
N GLY A 51 -19.80 -5.13 0.84
CA GLY A 51 -19.34 -6.41 1.39
C GLY A 51 -17.82 -6.45 1.54
N PHE A 52 -17.32 -5.89 2.63
CA PHE A 52 -15.90 -5.68 2.88
C PHE A 52 -15.38 -6.71 3.88
N GLU A 53 -14.34 -7.47 3.50
CA GLU A 53 -13.84 -8.61 4.30
C GLU A 53 -12.53 -8.31 5.05
N TYR A 54 -11.84 -7.22 4.71
CA TYR A 54 -10.56 -6.86 5.31
C TYR A 54 -10.74 -6.24 6.70
N PRO A 55 -9.67 -6.13 7.52
CA PRO A 55 -9.73 -5.40 8.79
C PRO A 55 -10.10 -3.92 8.61
N PRO A 56 -10.72 -3.26 9.62
CA PRO A 56 -11.26 -1.90 9.48
C PRO A 56 -10.26 -0.85 9.00
N LEU A 57 -8.99 -0.97 9.39
CA LEU A 57 -7.93 -0.03 8.98
C LEU A 57 -7.53 -0.16 7.50
N ALA A 58 -7.91 -1.24 6.81
CA ALA A 58 -7.65 -1.37 5.38
C ALA A 58 -8.51 -0.41 4.55
N ALA A 59 -9.75 -0.15 4.95
CA ALA A 59 -10.67 0.73 4.24
C ALA A 59 -10.13 2.16 4.03
N PRO A 60 -9.68 2.89 5.07
CA PRO A 60 -9.13 4.23 4.89
C PRO A 60 -7.83 4.23 4.08
N LEU A 61 -7.02 3.15 4.12
CA LEU A 61 -5.81 3.05 3.29
C LEU A 61 -6.15 2.83 1.81
N MET A 62 -7.15 2.01 1.50
CA MET A 62 -7.65 1.84 0.13
C MET A 62 -8.26 3.15 -0.40
N ALA A 63 -9.08 3.83 0.41
CA ALA A 63 -9.64 5.13 0.04
C ALA A 63 -8.56 6.20 -0.16
N LEU A 64 -7.54 6.24 0.71
CA LEU A 64 -6.40 7.16 0.61
C LEU A 64 -5.62 6.96 -0.69
N ALA A 65 -5.34 5.70 -1.06
CA ALA A 65 -4.74 5.38 -2.34
C ALA A 65 -5.63 5.80 -3.52
N GLY A 66 -6.96 5.76 -3.36
CA GLY A 66 -7.91 6.17 -4.41
C GLY A 66 -8.03 7.68 -4.63
N LEU A 67 -7.53 8.54 -3.73
CA LEU A 67 -7.70 10.01 -3.86
C LEU A 67 -7.17 10.60 -5.18
N PRO A 68 -6.00 10.19 -5.70
CA PRO A 68 -5.52 10.66 -7.00
C PRO A 68 -6.30 10.08 -8.19
N GLY A 69 -7.05 9.00 -7.98
CA GLY A 69 -7.88 8.33 -8.99
C GLY A 69 -8.04 6.84 -8.72
N THR A 70 -9.19 6.29 -9.11
CA THR A 70 -9.56 4.86 -8.94
C THR A 70 -9.46 4.04 -10.23
N GLY A 71 -8.98 4.66 -11.31
CA GLY A 71 -8.57 3.93 -12.52
C GLY A 71 -7.32 3.11 -12.28
N GLU A 72 -7.13 2.04 -13.05
CA GLU A 72 -6.07 1.04 -12.87
C GLU A 72 -4.67 1.65 -12.65
N GLY A 73 -4.15 2.40 -13.61
CA GLY A 73 -2.80 2.96 -13.51
C GLY A 73 -2.63 3.98 -12.37
N ALA A 74 -3.63 4.84 -12.15
CA ALA A 74 -3.58 5.85 -11.09
C ALA A 74 -3.61 5.20 -9.70
N TYR A 75 -4.49 4.21 -9.52
CA TYR A 75 -4.62 3.47 -8.27
C TYR A 75 -3.39 2.60 -8.01
N ARG A 76 -2.86 1.92 -9.03
CA ARG A 76 -1.65 1.10 -8.90
C ARG A 76 -0.47 1.93 -8.40
N LEU A 77 -0.23 3.09 -9.02
CA LEU A 77 0.90 3.95 -8.67
C LEU A 77 0.76 4.55 -7.27
N SER A 78 -0.42 5.06 -6.92
CA SER A 78 -0.71 5.64 -5.62
C SER A 78 -0.67 4.60 -4.49
N PHE A 79 -1.22 3.41 -4.72
CA PHE A 79 -1.15 2.30 -3.77
C PHE A 79 0.30 1.85 -3.56
N ALA A 80 1.09 1.71 -4.63
CA ALA A 80 2.51 1.37 -4.53
C ALA A 80 3.30 2.43 -3.75
N ALA A 81 3.04 3.72 -4.00
CA ALA A 81 3.67 4.81 -3.27
C ALA A 81 3.31 4.78 -1.78
N LEU A 82 2.03 4.58 -1.45
CA LEU A 82 1.56 4.46 -0.06
C LEU A 82 2.20 3.25 0.65
N ALA A 83 2.24 2.09 0.00
CA ALA A 83 2.86 0.89 0.54
C ALA A 83 4.36 1.09 0.82
N LEU A 84 5.10 1.70 -0.12
CA LEU A 84 6.52 1.99 0.07
C LEU A 84 6.75 3.00 1.21
N ALA A 85 5.90 4.04 1.31
CA ALA A 85 5.99 5.03 2.39
C ALA A 85 5.76 4.39 3.77
N LEU A 86 4.77 3.51 3.89
CA LEU A 86 4.51 2.77 5.13
C LEU A 86 5.65 1.80 5.48
N ALA A 87 6.18 1.08 4.49
CA ALA A 87 7.34 0.21 4.70
C ALA A 87 8.59 1.01 5.15
N ALA A 88 8.83 2.17 4.54
CA ALA A 88 9.91 3.07 4.96
C ALA A 88 9.70 3.58 6.40
N ALA A 89 8.47 3.94 6.76
CA ALA A 89 8.12 4.34 8.13
C ALA A 89 8.41 3.21 9.12
N VAL A 90 8.05 1.95 8.80
CA VAL A 90 8.37 0.78 9.64
C VAL A 90 9.88 0.66 9.84
N VAL A 91 10.69 0.72 8.78
CA VAL A 91 12.16 0.65 8.89
C VAL A 91 12.73 1.75 9.78
N LEU A 92 12.22 2.98 9.66
CA LEU A 92 12.66 4.11 10.46
C LEU A 92 12.26 3.98 11.93
N LEU A 93 11.04 3.52 12.21
CA LEU A 93 10.51 3.34 13.55
C LEU A 93 11.21 2.20 14.27
N THR A 94 11.34 1.03 13.64
CA THR A 94 12.04 -0.13 14.22
C THR A 94 13.53 0.14 14.39
N GLY A 95 14.17 0.78 13.42
CA GLY A 95 15.56 1.22 13.53
C GLY A 95 15.78 2.34 14.56
N SER A 96 14.73 3.05 14.97
CA SER A 96 14.77 4.00 16.09
C SER A 96 14.56 3.32 17.43
N LEU A 97 13.68 2.32 17.48
CA LEU A 97 13.49 1.49 18.65
C LEU A 97 14.77 0.73 19.00
N ALA A 98 15.36 0.01 18.04
CA ALA A 98 16.59 -0.76 18.24
C ALA A 98 17.74 0.11 18.79
N ALA A 99 17.94 1.29 18.21
CA ALA A 99 18.98 2.23 18.66
C ALA A 99 18.75 2.75 20.10
N ARG A 100 17.51 2.74 20.60
CA ARG A 100 17.16 3.17 21.96
C ARG A 100 17.17 2.02 22.97
N THR A 101 17.03 0.79 22.52
CA THR A 101 16.93 -0.40 23.39
C THR A 101 18.20 -1.26 23.41
N GLY A 102 19.30 -0.80 22.79
CA GLY A 102 20.57 -1.53 22.74
C GLY A 102 20.57 -2.72 21.78
N GLY A 103 19.73 -2.66 20.73
CA GLY A 103 19.74 -3.64 19.64
C GLY A 103 20.94 -3.55 18.72
#